data_AF-A0A1F8C464-F1
#
_entry.id   AF-A0A1F8C464-F1
#
_cell.length_a   1.000
_cell.length_b   1.000
_cell.length_c   1.000
_cell.angle_alpha   90.00
_cell.angle_beta   90.00
_cell.angle_gamma   90.00
#
_symmetry.space_group_name_H-M   'P 1'
#
loop_
_entity.id
_entity.type
_entity.pdbx_description
1 polymer ?
#
loop_
_entity_poly.entity_id
_entity_poly.type
_entity_poly.pdbx_seq_one_letter_code
_entity_poly.pdbx_strand_id
1 'polypeptide(L)'
;MTKQKEFDHRRLGKSMWYFVYPPFKLPEVKGFEDGLLETCLGKIEELLPRCHELKEQRDMRVEQIKRLNKPGSLEETWIKTWAATEYSEYYLIQKWLVYWTKLWRTVANKPLPKKVRKSLNWVDEQDIERAKQSPIEPYYEGRLRRVGNKLMGLCPFHEERTPSFCIYPEGGGYHCFGCGAHGSSIDFLIKTKGFSFPEAVRTLL
;
A
#
# COMPACT_ATOMS: atom_id res chain seq x y z
N MET A 1 14.19 22.75 -29.18
CA MET A 1 14.52 21.65 -28.26
C MET A 1 15.34 22.31 -27.16
N THR A 2 14.91 22.49 -25.91
CA THR A 2 14.24 21.59 -24.98
C THR A 2 13.64 22.47 -23.88
N LYS A 3 12.35 22.29 -23.54
CA LYS A 3 11.82 22.66 -22.22
C LYS A 3 10.85 21.57 -21.82
N GLN A 4 11.39 20.54 -21.19
CA GLN A 4 10.59 19.60 -20.40
C GLN A 4 9.95 20.46 -19.32
N LYS A 5 8.64 20.70 -19.43
CA LYS A 5 7.92 21.52 -18.46
C LYS A 5 7.98 20.79 -17.12
N GLU A 6 8.69 21.40 -16.18
CA GLU A 6 8.65 21.05 -14.76
C GLU A 6 7.20 20.93 -14.29
N PHE A 7 6.93 19.86 -13.55
CA PHE A 7 5.60 19.58 -13.01
C PHE A 7 5.38 20.43 -11.75
N ASP A 8 4.91 21.67 -11.97
CA ASP A 8 4.57 22.63 -10.92
C ASP A 8 3.20 22.31 -10.30
N HIS A 9 3.25 21.55 -9.21
CA HIS A 9 2.08 21.07 -8.45
C HIS A 9 1.38 22.17 -7.64
N ARG A 10 2.04 23.31 -7.34
CA ARG A 10 1.43 24.41 -6.57
C ARG A 10 0.51 25.29 -7.43
N ARG A 11 0.70 25.31 -8.75
CA ARG A 11 0.00 26.23 -9.65
C ARG A 11 -1.31 25.71 -10.23
N LEU A 12 -1.57 24.39 -10.18
CA LEU A 12 -2.62 23.79 -11.00
C LEU A 12 -3.89 23.35 -10.25
N GLY A 13 -3.92 23.35 -8.91
CA GLY A 13 -5.16 23.18 -8.14
C GLY A 13 -6.05 22.01 -8.56
N LYS A 14 -5.49 20.92 -9.09
CA LYS A 14 -6.28 19.80 -9.59
C LYS A 14 -6.62 18.87 -8.43
N SER A 15 -7.92 18.81 -8.13
CA SER A 15 -8.53 17.87 -7.19
C SER A 15 -8.10 16.41 -7.43
N MET A 16 -8.21 15.56 -6.40
CA MET A 16 -7.94 14.11 -6.42
C MET A 16 -8.55 13.31 -7.59
N TRP A 17 -9.49 13.90 -8.34
CA TRP A 17 -10.24 13.30 -9.44
C TRP A 17 -9.43 12.90 -10.68
N TYR A 18 -8.18 13.36 -10.85
CA TYR A 18 -7.36 13.06 -12.04
C TYR A 18 -6.32 11.94 -11.84
N PHE A 19 -6.22 11.40 -10.63
CA PHE A 19 -5.31 10.30 -10.35
C PHE A 19 -5.96 8.96 -10.74
N VAL A 20 -5.49 8.36 -11.85
CA VAL A 20 -5.97 7.05 -12.30
C VAL A 20 -5.34 5.96 -11.43
N TYR A 21 -6.14 5.39 -10.54
CA TYR A 21 -5.75 4.23 -9.74
C TYR A 21 -5.55 2.98 -10.63
N PRO A 22 -4.58 2.10 -10.31
CA PRO A 22 -4.48 0.83 -10.99
C PRO A 22 -5.74 -0.02 -10.75
N PRO A 23 -6.12 -0.88 -11.72
CA PRO A 23 -7.25 -1.78 -11.52
C PRO A 23 -6.95 -2.77 -10.39
N PHE A 24 -7.96 -3.05 -9.58
CA PHE A 24 -7.85 -4.00 -8.46
C PHE A 24 -7.57 -5.44 -8.93
N LYS A 25 -8.15 -5.83 -10.06
CA LYS A 25 -7.95 -7.15 -10.68
C LYS A 25 -6.89 -7.04 -11.77
N LEU A 26 -6.02 -8.05 -11.83
CA LEU A 26 -5.08 -8.19 -12.93
C LEU A 26 -5.82 -8.57 -14.22
N PRO A 27 -5.34 -8.15 -15.39
CA PRO A 27 -5.88 -8.58 -16.67
C PRO A 27 -5.55 -10.07 -16.95
N GLU A 28 -6.25 -10.66 -17.91
CA GLU A 28 -5.81 -11.93 -18.51
C GLU A 28 -4.51 -11.70 -19.31
N VAL A 29 -3.54 -12.60 -19.15
CA VAL A 29 -2.17 -12.41 -19.65
C VAL A 29 -1.76 -13.39 -20.76
N LYS A 30 -2.64 -14.35 -21.10
CA LYS A 30 -2.31 -15.46 -22.01
C LYS A 30 -1.95 -14.94 -23.41
N GLY A 31 -0.75 -15.26 -23.88
CA GLY A 31 -0.24 -14.89 -25.21
C GLY A 31 0.46 -13.53 -25.30
N PHE A 32 0.62 -12.82 -24.18
CA PHE A 32 1.32 -11.52 -24.12
C PHE A 32 2.49 -11.53 -23.13
N GLU A 33 2.92 -12.71 -22.67
CA GLU A 33 3.79 -12.88 -21.52
C GLU A 33 5.11 -12.12 -21.68
N ASP A 34 5.83 -12.31 -22.79
CA ASP A 34 7.15 -11.71 -22.99
C ASP A 34 7.11 -10.17 -23.04
N GLY A 35 6.14 -9.60 -23.77
CA GLY A 35 5.97 -8.14 -23.84
C GLY A 35 5.49 -7.53 -22.52
N LEU A 36 4.68 -8.26 -21.76
CA LEU A 36 4.22 -7.83 -20.43
C LEU A 36 5.37 -7.83 -19.41
N LEU A 37 6.29 -8.79 -19.50
CA LEU A 37 7.47 -8.83 -18.64
C LEU A 37 8.31 -7.55 -18.83
N GLU A 38 8.70 -7.24 -20.07
CA GLU A 38 9.48 -6.03 -20.37
C GLU A 38 8.75 -4.76 -19.92
N THR A 39 7.46 -4.66 -20.22
CA THR A 39 6.61 -3.52 -19.83
C THR A 39 6.56 -3.34 -18.31
N CYS A 40 6.38 -4.43 -17.55
CA CYS A 40 6.33 -4.36 -16.10
C CYS A 40 7.64 -3.84 -15.51
N LEU A 41 8.79 -4.33 -15.99
CA LEU A 41 10.09 -3.85 -15.50
C LEU A 41 10.33 -2.40 -15.86
N GLY A 42 10.07 -2.02 -17.13
CA GLY A 42 10.22 -0.64 -17.58
C GLY A 42 9.37 0.32 -16.74
N LYS A 43 8.11 -0.04 -16.45
CA LYS A 43 7.23 0.77 -15.61
C LYS A 43 7.70 0.86 -14.16
N ILE A 44 8.23 -0.22 -13.59
CA ILE A 44 8.80 -0.20 -12.23
C ILE A 44 10.03 0.71 -12.18
N GLU A 45 10.95 0.58 -13.14
CA GLU A 45 12.17 1.38 -13.19
C GLU A 45 11.90 2.87 -13.47
N GLU A 46 10.86 3.19 -14.23
CA GLU A 46 10.37 4.56 -14.47
C GLU A 46 9.82 5.21 -13.19
N LEU A 47 9.03 4.47 -12.42
CA LEU A 47 8.31 5.00 -11.25
C LEU A 47 9.18 5.09 -9.98
N LEU A 48 10.18 4.22 -9.86
CA LEU A 48 11.01 4.12 -8.65
C LEU A 48 11.69 5.45 -8.26
N PRO A 49 12.40 6.17 -9.17
CA PRO A 49 13.05 7.44 -8.83
C PRO A 49 12.08 8.48 -8.28
N ARG A 50 10.91 8.65 -8.91
CA ARG A 50 9.89 9.60 -8.47
C ARG A 50 9.29 9.21 -7.12
N CYS A 51 9.12 7.91 -6.88
CA CYS A 51 8.65 7.39 -5.59
C CYS A 51 9.62 7.75 -4.45
N HIS A 52 10.93 7.63 -4.68
CA HIS A 52 11.96 7.97 -3.69
C HIS A 52 12.02 9.47 -3.43
N GLU A 53 12.01 10.28 -4.49
CA GLU A 53 12.00 11.74 -4.38
C GLU A 53 10.81 12.24 -3.54
N LEU A 54 9.60 11.74 -3.82
CA LEU A 54 8.40 12.11 -3.08
C LEU A 54 8.43 11.62 -1.63
N LYS A 55 9.04 10.46 -1.36
CA LYS A 55 9.25 9.96 0.00
C LYS A 55 10.17 10.89 0.79
N GLU A 56 11.29 11.31 0.22
CA GLU A 56 12.21 12.24 0.88
C GLU A 56 11.52 13.58 1.19
N GLN A 57 10.76 14.12 0.24
CA GLN A 57 9.97 15.35 0.44
C GLN A 57 8.95 15.18 1.56
N ARG A 58 8.26 14.03 1.61
CA ARG A 58 7.32 13.67 2.68
C ARG A 58 8.01 13.64 4.04
N ASP A 59 9.10 12.90 4.14
CA ASP A 59 9.79 12.67 5.42
C ASP A 59 10.39 13.96 5.97
N MET A 60 10.98 14.80 5.11
CA MET A 60 11.46 16.14 5.48
C MET A 60 10.32 17.02 6.01
N ARG A 61 9.16 17.00 5.37
CA ARG A 61 8.02 17.81 5.76
C ARG A 61 7.43 17.34 7.09
N VAL A 62 7.24 16.03 7.25
CA VAL A 62 6.77 15.41 8.51
C VAL A 62 7.70 15.81 9.67
N GLU A 63 9.01 15.82 9.44
CA GLU A 63 9.98 16.22 10.45
C GLU A 63 9.88 17.72 10.79
N GLN A 64 9.71 18.60 9.80
CA GLN A 64 9.44 20.03 10.04
C GLN A 64 8.18 20.23 10.87
N ILE A 65 7.12 19.49 10.56
CA ILE A 65 5.82 19.53 11.25
C ILE A 65 5.97 19.13 12.73
N LYS A 66 6.66 18.03 13.00
CA LYS A 66 6.90 17.56 14.38
C LYS A 66 7.60 18.61 15.23
N ARG A 67 8.52 19.39 14.65
CA ARG A 67 9.26 20.46 15.36
C ARG A 67 8.41 21.68 15.66
N LEU A 68 7.40 21.96 14.83
CA LEU A 68 6.57 23.17 14.94
C LEU A 68 5.36 22.99 15.85
N ASN A 69 4.91 21.76 16.09
CA ASN A 69 3.63 21.52 16.75
C ASN A 69 3.70 21.38 18.27
N LYS A 70 2.80 22.10 18.96
CA LYS A 70 2.28 21.70 20.28
C LYS A 70 1.23 20.60 20.07
N PRO A 71 1.32 19.44 20.75
CA PRO A 71 0.34 18.37 20.63
C PRO A 71 -1.09 18.87 20.92
N GLY A 72 -2.05 18.49 20.07
CA GLY A 72 -3.47 18.80 20.20
C GLY A 72 -3.94 20.10 19.54
N SER A 73 -3.10 20.77 18.74
CA SER A 73 -3.47 22.05 18.10
C SER A 73 -4.30 21.88 16.82
N LEU A 74 -5.05 22.92 16.46
CA LEU A 74 -5.70 23.04 15.15
C LEU A 74 -4.69 23.00 14.00
N GLU A 75 -3.50 23.55 14.22
CA GLU A 75 -2.39 23.55 13.26
C GLU A 75 -1.87 22.12 13.02
N GLU A 76 -1.73 21.30 14.06
CA GLU A 76 -1.39 19.88 13.92
C GLU A 76 -2.44 19.12 13.10
N THR A 77 -3.72 19.39 13.34
CA THR A 77 -4.84 18.73 12.63
C THR A 77 -4.89 19.14 11.15
N TRP A 78 -4.73 20.44 10.87
CA TRP A 78 -4.69 20.96 9.51
C TRP A 78 -3.50 20.39 8.73
N ILE A 79 -2.33 20.36 9.37
CA ILE A 79 -1.12 19.82 8.79
C ILE A 79 -1.24 18.30 8.52
N LYS A 80 -1.80 17.51 9.44
CA LYS A 80 -2.05 16.07 9.24
C LYS A 80 -2.95 15.82 8.02
N THR A 81 -3.98 16.65 7.87
CA THR A 81 -4.93 16.57 6.75
C THR A 81 -4.28 17.02 5.44
N TRP A 82 -3.51 18.12 5.48
CA TRP A 82 -2.79 18.67 4.32
C TRP A 82 -1.70 17.72 3.82
N ALA A 83 -0.90 17.16 4.73
CA ALA A 83 0.07 16.11 4.41
C ALA A 83 -0.61 14.92 3.72
N ALA A 84 -1.76 14.46 4.20
CA ALA A 84 -2.51 13.38 3.54
C ALA A 84 -2.93 13.72 2.10
N THR A 85 -3.21 14.99 1.80
CA THR A 85 -3.61 15.44 0.45
C THR A 85 -2.44 15.72 -0.51
N GLU A 86 -1.34 16.29 -0.03
CA GLU A 86 -0.18 16.65 -0.87
C GLU A 86 0.57 15.40 -1.36
N TYR A 87 0.58 14.32 -0.57
CA TYR A 87 1.25 13.05 -0.94
C TYR A 87 0.35 12.10 -1.75
N SER A 88 -0.76 12.57 -2.29
CA SER A 88 -1.64 11.78 -3.16
C SER A 88 -0.90 11.17 -4.37
N GLU A 89 0.06 11.89 -4.95
CA GLU A 89 0.93 11.36 -6.02
C GLU A 89 1.81 10.20 -5.53
N TYR A 90 2.43 10.34 -4.36
CA TYR A 90 3.27 9.31 -3.75
C TYR A 90 2.48 8.02 -3.51
N TYR A 91 1.31 8.12 -2.89
CA TYR A 91 0.42 6.98 -2.66
C TYR A 91 -0.01 6.32 -3.98
N LEU A 92 -0.29 7.12 -5.00
CA LEU A 92 -0.67 6.57 -6.31
C LEU A 92 0.49 5.79 -6.95
N ILE A 93 1.70 6.34 -6.90
CA ILE A 93 2.89 5.67 -7.43
C ILE A 93 3.15 4.36 -6.67
N GLN A 94 2.99 4.35 -5.35
CA GLN A 94 3.06 3.12 -4.56
C GLN A 94 2.07 2.06 -5.05
N LYS A 95 0.81 2.44 -5.29
CA LYS A 95 -0.21 1.51 -5.80
C LYS A 95 0.15 0.96 -7.18
N TRP A 96 0.66 1.80 -8.09
CA TRP A 96 1.13 1.34 -9.40
C TRP A 96 2.34 0.41 -9.29
N LEU A 97 3.30 0.70 -8.40
CA LEU A 97 4.42 -0.21 -8.13
C LEU A 97 3.93 -1.58 -7.62
N VAL A 98 2.94 -1.62 -6.73
CA VAL A 98 2.31 -2.87 -6.27
C VAL A 98 1.64 -3.59 -7.46
N TYR A 99 0.89 -2.88 -8.29
CA TYR A 99 0.23 -3.45 -9.47
C TYR A 99 1.24 -4.11 -10.43
N TRP A 100 2.26 -3.36 -10.86
CA TRP A 100 3.26 -3.87 -11.82
C TRP A 100 4.08 -5.03 -11.25
N THR A 101 4.44 -4.97 -9.96
CA THR A 101 5.17 -6.06 -9.31
C THR A 101 4.31 -7.33 -9.18
N LYS A 102 3.01 -7.19 -8.94
CA LYS A 102 2.04 -8.31 -8.91
C LYS A 102 1.83 -8.91 -10.29
N LEU A 103 1.67 -8.07 -11.32
CA LEU A 103 1.51 -8.51 -12.70
C LEU A 103 2.76 -9.27 -13.17
N TRP A 104 3.96 -8.71 -12.95
CA TRP A 104 5.22 -9.37 -13.26
C TRP A 104 5.29 -10.77 -12.68
N ARG A 105 4.95 -10.96 -11.39
CA ARG A 105 5.02 -12.29 -10.74
C ARG A 105 4.02 -13.27 -11.32
N THR A 106 2.84 -12.78 -11.65
CA THR A 106 1.77 -13.60 -12.23
C THR A 106 2.22 -14.14 -13.60
N VAL A 107 2.85 -13.29 -14.42
CA VAL A 107 3.35 -13.67 -15.74
C VAL A 107 4.63 -14.51 -15.64
N ALA A 108 5.59 -14.09 -14.82
CA ALA A 108 6.92 -14.69 -14.76
C ALA A 108 6.97 -15.99 -13.94
N ASN A 109 5.98 -16.20 -13.06
CA ASN A 109 5.94 -17.26 -12.05
C ASN A 109 7.26 -17.40 -11.25
N LYS A 110 7.95 -16.27 -11.01
CA LYS A 110 9.25 -16.20 -10.32
C LYS A 110 9.43 -14.83 -9.65
N PRO A 111 10.33 -14.69 -8.66
CA PRO A 111 10.58 -13.41 -8.02
C PRO A 111 11.12 -12.36 -9.01
N LEU A 112 10.95 -11.07 -8.65
CA LEU A 112 11.54 -9.96 -9.40
C LEU A 112 13.07 -10.06 -9.46
N PRO A 113 13.71 -9.50 -10.51
CA PRO A 113 15.15 -9.37 -10.58
C PRO A 113 15.73 -8.75 -9.29
N LYS A 114 16.88 -9.27 -8.82
CA LYS A 114 17.49 -8.89 -7.54
C LYS A 114 17.74 -7.38 -7.43
N LYS A 115 18.16 -6.73 -8.53
CA LYS A 115 18.39 -5.28 -8.60
C LYS A 115 17.10 -4.50 -8.28
N VAL A 116 16.02 -4.80 -8.98
CA VAL A 116 14.70 -4.19 -8.78
C VAL A 116 14.17 -4.46 -7.36
N ARG A 117 14.28 -5.71 -6.88
CA ARG A 117 13.86 -6.07 -5.52
C ARG A 117 14.61 -5.27 -4.45
N LYS A 118 15.90 -5.00 -4.61
CA LYS A 118 16.68 -4.13 -3.70
C LYS A 118 16.16 -2.70 -3.74
N SER A 119 15.90 -2.15 -4.93
CA SER A 119 15.38 -0.79 -5.09
C SER A 119 13.95 -0.61 -4.56
N LEU A 120 13.20 -1.69 -4.38
CA LEU A 120 11.86 -1.70 -3.76
C LEU A 120 11.89 -1.87 -2.23
N ASN A 121 13.06 -2.05 -1.63
CA ASN A 121 13.22 -2.27 -0.18
C ASN A 121 13.51 -0.96 0.56
N TRP A 122 12.60 0.01 0.46
CA TRP A 122 12.72 1.34 1.06
C TRP A 122 11.77 1.57 2.25
N VAL A 123 11.18 0.49 2.74
CA VAL A 123 10.30 0.49 3.90
C VAL A 123 11.09 0.91 5.13
N ASP A 124 10.66 1.99 5.79
CA ASP A 124 11.18 2.43 7.09
C ASP A 124 10.24 2.07 8.25
N GLU A 125 10.63 2.41 9.46
CA GLU A 125 9.86 2.14 10.68
C GLU A 125 8.50 2.85 10.69
N GLN A 126 8.41 4.06 10.14
CA GLN A 126 7.13 4.79 10.08
C GLN A 126 6.16 4.13 9.10
N ASP A 127 6.67 3.66 7.97
CA ASP A 127 5.91 2.91 6.97
C ASP A 127 5.41 1.58 7.56
N ILE A 128 6.23 0.90 8.38
CA ILE A 128 5.83 -0.33 9.10
C ILE A 128 4.69 -0.04 10.07
N GLU A 129 4.81 0.97 10.92
CA GLU A 129 3.78 1.30 11.91
C GLU A 129 2.45 1.69 11.27
N ARG A 130 2.50 2.45 10.17
CA ARG A 130 1.31 2.77 9.38
C ARG A 130 0.68 1.53 8.76
N ALA A 131 1.50 0.66 8.16
CA ALA A 131 1.01 -0.57 7.54
C ALA A 131 0.38 -1.53 8.56
N LYS A 132 0.90 -1.60 9.80
CA LYS A 132 0.29 -2.40 10.88
C LYS A 132 -1.16 -2.00 11.17
N GLN A 133 -1.48 -0.71 11.02
CA GLN A 133 -2.79 -0.11 11.31
C GLN A 133 -3.73 -0.06 10.09
N SER A 134 -3.25 -0.44 8.90
CA SER A 134 -4.03 -0.39 7.67
C SER A 134 -5.20 -1.39 7.68
N PRO A 135 -6.38 -1.07 7.11
CA PRO A 135 -7.54 -1.96 7.11
C PRO A 135 -7.26 -3.28 6.37
N ILE A 136 -7.73 -4.39 6.95
CA ILE A 136 -7.60 -5.75 6.38
C ILE A 136 -8.73 -6.05 5.39
N GLU A 137 -9.89 -5.41 5.57
CA GLU A 137 -11.13 -5.62 4.83
C GLU A 137 -10.95 -5.66 3.32
N PRO A 138 -10.15 -4.77 2.68
CA PRO A 138 -9.96 -4.80 1.23
C PRO A 138 -9.25 -6.06 0.72
N TYR A 139 -8.55 -6.79 1.61
CA TYR A 139 -7.73 -7.96 1.29
C TYR A 139 -8.37 -9.29 1.75
N TYR A 140 -9.44 -9.20 2.54
CA TYR A 140 -10.14 -10.36 3.07
C TYR A 140 -11.02 -11.01 1.98
N GLU A 141 -10.89 -12.32 1.82
CA GLU A 141 -11.70 -13.11 0.90
C GLU A 141 -12.86 -13.76 1.67
N GLY A 142 -14.07 -13.24 1.48
CA GLY A 142 -15.26 -13.78 2.10
C GLY A 142 -16.29 -12.71 2.46
N ARG A 143 -17.33 -13.12 3.18
CA ARG A 143 -18.35 -12.20 3.70
C ARG A 143 -18.01 -11.82 5.13
N LEU A 144 -17.91 -10.51 5.36
CA LEU A 144 -17.75 -9.92 6.69
C LEU A 144 -19.12 -9.44 7.20
N ARG A 145 -19.38 -9.67 8.50
CA ARG A 145 -20.52 -9.11 9.23
C ARG A 145 -20.01 -8.13 10.28
N ARG A 146 -20.62 -6.95 10.35
CA ARG A 146 -20.32 -5.97 11.39
C ARG A 146 -20.94 -6.39 12.73
N VAL A 147 -20.13 -6.34 13.79
CA VAL A 147 -20.52 -6.66 15.16
C VAL A 147 -19.90 -5.58 16.08
N GLY A 148 -20.71 -4.60 16.47
CA GLY A 148 -20.22 -3.39 17.14
C GLY A 148 -19.20 -2.66 16.27
N ASN A 149 -18.01 -2.43 16.83
CA ASN A 149 -16.88 -1.78 16.14
C ASN A 149 -15.96 -2.77 15.42
N LYS A 150 -16.30 -4.06 15.39
CA LYS A 150 -15.48 -5.13 14.82
C LYS A 150 -16.16 -5.73 13.58
N LEU A 151 -15.39 -6.45 12.78
CA LEU A 151 -15.90 -7.24 11.66
C LEU A 151 -15.61 -8.70 11.91
N MET A 152 -16.61 -9.57 11.69
CA MET A 152 -16.47 -11.01 11.86
C MET A 152 -16.67 -11.76 10.54
N GLY A 153 -15.90 -12.81 10.33
CA GLY A 153 -15.94 -13.67 9.15
C GLY A 153 -15.44 -15.09 9.45
N LEU A 154 -15.38 -15.92 8.40
CA LEU A 154 -14.71 -17.22 8.47
C LEU A 154 -13.19 -17.03 8.49
N CYS A 155 -12.50 -17.88 9.22
CA CYS A 155 -11.06 -17.83 9.36
C CYS A 155 -10.37 -18.27 8.07
N PRO A 156 -9.41 -17.48 7.55
CA PRO A 156 -8.60 -17.90 6.41
C PRO A 156 -7.45 -18.84 6.81
N PHE A 157 -7.24 -19.11 8.10
CA PHE A 157 -6.12 -19.90 8.62
C PHE A 157 -6.51 -21.34 9.00
N HIS A 158 -7.81 -21.63 9.11
CA HIS A 158 -8.31 -22.98 9.37
C HIS A 158 -9.73 -23.12 8.84
N GLU A 159 -10.12 -24.35 8.51
CA GLU A 159 -11.47 -24.63 8.04
C GLU A 159 -12.48 -24.60 9.19
N GLU A 160 -13.53 -23.79 9.03
CA GLU A 160 -14.63 -23.69 9.99
C GLU A 160 -15.96 -23.40 9.29
N ARG A 161 -17.09 -23.69 9.96
CA ARG A 161 -18.44 -23.42 9.47
C ARG A 161 -19.08 -22.18 10.11
N THR A 162 -18.60 -21.80 11.29
CA THR A 162 -19.11 -20.69 12.08
C THR A 162 -18.05 -19.59 12.13
N PRO A 163 -18.40 -18.31 11.90
CA PRO A 163 -17.42 -17.21 11.94
C PRO A 163 -16.72 -17.10 13.29
N SER A 164 -15.40 -17.28 13.34
CA SER A 164 -14.57 -17.00 14.52
C SER A 164 -13.46 -15.98 14.25
N PHE A 165 -13.33 -15.51 13.02
CA PHE A 165 -12.33 -14.54 12.61
C PHE A 165 -12.80 -13.11 12.87
N CYS A 166 -12.06 -12.35 13.66
CA CYS A 166 -12.36 -10.98 14.02
C CYS A 166 -11.30 -10.02 13.49
N ILE A 167 -11.73 -8.97 12.79
CA ILE A 167 -10.90 -7.85 12.32
C ILE A 167 -11.21 -6.62 13.18
N TYR A 168 -10.17 -5.86 13.51
CA TYR A 168 -10.24 -4.64 14.31
C TYR A 168 -9.91 -3.40 13.45
N PRO A 169 -10.93 -2.68 12.92
CA PRO A 169 -10.71 -1.57 12.00
C PRO A 169 -9.94 -0.39 12.59
N GLU A 170 -10.16 -0.06 13.87
CA GLU A 170 -9.57 1.14 14.51
C GLU A 170 -8.11 0.98 14.95
N GLY A 171 -7.61 -0.26 15.07
CA GLY A 171 -6.23 -0.54 15.49
C GLY A 171 -5.39 -1.27 14.44
N GLY A 172 -6.01 -1.70 13.34
CA GLY A 172 -5.46 -2.71 12.45
C GLY A 172 -5.35 -4.08 13.12
N GLY A 173 -5.16 -5.13 12.31
CA GLY A 173 -4.95 -6.48 12.81
C GLY A 173 -6.22 -7.32 13.01
N TYR A 174 -5.98 -8.56 13.45
CA TYR A 174 -6.99 -9.61 13.53
C TYR A 174 -6.74 -10.56 14.70
N HIS A 175 -7.80 -11.26 15.09
CA HIS A 175 -7.75 -12.41 15.99
C HIS A 175 -8.79 -13.45 15.57
N CYS A 176 -8.41 -14.71 15.50
CA CYS A 176 -9.31 -15.84 15.31
C CYS A 176 -9.55 -16.53 16.65
N PHE A 177 -10.80 -16.56 17.11
CA PHE A 177 -11.18 -17.24 18.35
C PHE A 177 -11.26 -18.77 18.22
N GLY A 178 -11.31 -19.32 17.01
CA GLY A 178 -11.32 -20.75 16.76
C GLY A 178 -9.93 -21.39 16.82
N CYS A 179 -8.94 -20.80 16.13
CA CYS A 179 -7.59 -21.37 16.04
C CYS A 179 -6.48 -20.55 16.74
N GLY A 180 -6.81 -19.41 17.34
CA GLY A 180 -5.84 -18.54 18.04
C GLY A 180 -4.92 -17.72 17.14
N ALA A 181 -5.08 -17.81 15.81
CA ALA A 181 -4.30 -17.00 14.88
C ALA A 181 -4.56 -15.50 15.11
N HIS A 182 -3.49 -14.73 15.26
CA HIS A 182 -3.55 -13.29 15.47
C HIS A 182 -2.35 -12.60 14.80
N GLY A 183 -2.46 -11.29 14.64
CA GLY A 183 -1.38 -10.45 14.12
C GLY A 183 -1.86 -9.11 13.58
N SER A 184 -0.91 -8.33 13.08
CA SER A 184 -1.13 -7.08 12.38
C SER A 184 -1.67 -7.32 10.95
N SER A 185 -2.03 -6.24 10.27
CA SER A 185 -2.41 -6.28 8.85
C SER A 185 -1.27 -6.78 7.96
N ILE A 186 -0.01 -6.52 8.34
CA ILE A 186 1.17 -7.07 7.67
C ILE A 186 1.19 -8.59 7.79
N ASP A 187 1.03 -9.12 9.02
CA ASP A 187 1.02 -10.56 9.29
C ASP A 187 -0.10 -11.27 8.52
N PHE A 188 -1.25 -10.61 8.39
CA PHE A 188 -2.37 -11.12 7.60
C PHE A 188 -1.98 -11.32 6.14
N LEU A 189 -1.41 -10.31 5.49
CA LEU A 189 -1.01 -10.41 4.08
C LEU A 189 0.10 -11.43 3.84
N ILE A 190 1.08 -11.52 4.74
CA ILE A 190 2.15 -12.52 4.63
C ILE A 190 1.56 -13.93 4.69
N LYS A 191 0.74 -14.22 5.70
CA LYS A 191 0.20 -15.57 5.95
C LYS A 191 -0.89 -15.99 4.96
N THR A 192 -1.70 -15.05 4.45
CA THR A 192 -2.83 -15.37 3.55
C THR A 192 -2.52 -15.17 2.07
N LYS A 193 -1.62 -14.24 1.72
CA LYS A 193 -1.30 -13.90 0.31
C LYS A 193 0.11 -14.28 -0.10
N GLY A 194 0.95 -14.77 0.81
CA GLY A 194 2.32 -15.19 0.52
C GLY A 194 3.25 -14.01 0.18
N PHE A 195 2.92 -12.80 0.61
CA PHE A 195 3.79 -11.63 0.40
C PHE A 195 5.03 -11.71 1.28
N SER A 196 6.16 -11.17 0.79
CA SER A 196 7.29 -10.89 1.66
C SER A 196 7.00 -9.69 2.55
N PHE A 197 7.72 -9.54 3.67
CA PHE A 197 7.49 -8.44 4.62
C PHE A 197 7.50 -7.03 3.94
N PRO A 198 8.51 -6.66 3.13
CA PRO A 198 8.50 -5.35 2.46
C PRO A 198 7.39 -5.18 1.41
N GLU A 199 6.85 -6.27 0.87
CA GLU A 199 5.71 -6.22 -0.05
C GLU A 199 4.40 -6.01 0.69
N ALA A 200 4.21 -6.73 1.80
CA ALA A 200 3.04 -6.55 2.65
C ALA A 200 2.95 -5.10 3.14
N VAL A 201 4.07 -4.53 3.61
CA VAL A 201 4.11 -3.12 4.02
C VAL A 201 3.73 -2.20 2.88
N ARG A 202 4.36 -2.30 1.69
CA ARG A 202 4.04 -1.46 0.53
C ARG A 202 2.62 -1.61 0.02
N THR A 203 2.01 -2.79 0.21
CA THR A 203 0.62 -3.03 -0.18
C THR A 203 -0.36 -2.32 0.77
N LEU A 204 0.01 -2.15 2.04
CA LEU A 204 -0.84 -1.57 3.08
C LEU A 204 -0.74 -0.04 3.20
N LEU A 205 0.23 0.59 2.55
CA LEU A 205 0.40 2.04 2.47
C LEU A 205 -0.53 2.66 1.42
#